data_AF-A0AA87TE53-F1
#
_entry.id   AF-A0AA87TE53-F1
#
_cell.length_a   1.000
_cell.length_b   1.000
_cell.length_c   1.000
_cell.angle_alpha   90.00
_cell.angle_beta   90.00
_cell.angle_gamma   90.00
#
_symmetry.space_group_name_H-M   'P 1'
#
loop_
_entity.id
_entity.type
_entity.pdbx_description
1 polymer ?
#
loop_
_entity_poly.entity_id
_entity_poly.type
_entity_poly.pdbx_seq_one_letter_code
_entity_poly.pdbx_strand_id
1 'polypeptide(L)'
;MKKNVLKRYLDSNLLRRILGALILGAITGIVLGFFPNAVQPYVAYTKFFGDVFIRLLKMIVVPVVFFSIICGSASIEPAKLGRIGVKIILYYLLTSALAVFVGLVFANLLRPGFGFSVIGSAAAKAKISEAPAMNQILLKMIPTNPMEALAQGDMLPIILFAMLFGFAVSFVRSSKDELLRKSGDTVFYGCNGAAEAMYKIVGGIMQYAPIGVFVLISIVFAQQGPRQ
;
A
#
# COMPACT_ATOMS: atom_id res chain seq x y z
N MET A 1 -17.57 -22.30 27.00
CA MET A 1 -18.23 -21.75 25.80
C MET A 1 -17.36 -20.83 24.92
N LYS A 2 -16.56 -19.88 25.44
CA LYS A 2 -15.78 -18.92 24.61
C LYS A 2 -14.68 -19.53 23.72
N LYS A 3 -14.06 -20.66 24.09
CA LYS A 3 -13.01 -21.31 23.28
C LYS A 3 -13.51 -21.85 21.93
N ASN A 4 -14.79 -22.22 21.81
CA ASN A 4 -15.35 -22.76 20.55
C ASN A 4 -15.62 -21.69 19.49
N VAL A 5 -15.97 -20.46 19.89
CA VAL A 5 -16.31 -19.39 18.95
C VAL A 5 -15.04 -18.80 18.31
N LEU A 6 -13.97 -18.64 19.11
CA LEU A 6 -12.69 -18.13 18.63
C LEU A 6 -12.01 -19.13 17.66
N LYS A 7 -12.08 -20.44 17.97
CA LYS A 7 -11.51 -21.50 17.13
C LYS A 7 -12.25 -21.59 15.79
N ARG A 8 -13.59 -21.56 15.81
CA ARG A 8 -14.44 -21.54 14.59
C ARG A 8 -14.24 -20.28 13.73
N TYR A 9 -13.90 -19.16 14.35
CA TYR A 9 -13.57 -17.91 13.65
C TYR A 9 -12.18 -17.97 12.98
N LEU A 10 -11.19 -18.56 13.65
CA LEU A 10 -9.83 -18.75 13.11
C LEU A 10 -9.74 -19.84 12.03
N ASP A 11 -10.57 -20.89 12.10
CA ASP A 11 -10.59 -21.99 11.13
C ASP A 11 -11.35 -21.67 9.82
N SER A 12 -11.99 -20.50 9.73
CA SER A 12 -12.75 -20.08 8.54
C SER A 12 -11.88 -19.33 7.53
N ASN A 13 -12.19 -19.49 6.24
CA ASN A 13 -11.40 -18.94 5.14
C ASN A 13 -11.28 -17.40 5.24
N LEU A 14 -10.06 -16.87 5.29
CA LEU A 14 -9.79 -15.45 5.60
C LEU A 14 -10.51 -14.50 4.64
N LEU A 15 -10.54 -14.85 3.35
CA LEU A 15 -11.23 -14.07 2.32
C LEU A 15 -12.72 -13.90 2.64
N ARG A 16 -13.41 -14.96 3.10
CA ARG A 16 -14.82 -14.91 3.46
C ARG A 16 -15.06 -14.00 4.68
N ARG A 17 -14.14 -13.99 5.64
CA ARG A 17 -14.21 -13.10 6.81
C ARG A 17 -14.07 -11.63 6.41
N ILE A 18 -13.13 -11.32 5.54
CA ILE A 18 -12.91 -9.94 5.06
C ILE A 18 -14.12 -9.48 4.23
N LEU A 19 -14.63 -10.30 3.31
CA LEU A 19 -15.81 -9.95 2.51
C LEU A 19 -17.06 -9.81 3.37
N GLY A 20 -17.28 -10.71 4.34
CA GLY A 20 -18.39 -10.60 5.30
C GLY A 20 -18.29 -9.32 6.12
N ALA A 21 -17.11 -8.99 6.62
CA ALA A 21 -16.84 -7.74 7.33
C ALA A 21 -17.06 -6.49 6.46
N LEU A 22 -16.67 -6.54 5.18
CA LEU A 22 -16.89 -5.47 4.22
C LEU A 22 -18.38 -5.18 4.05
N ILE A 23 -19.18 -6.22 3.79
CA ILE A 23 -20.63 -6.11 3.57
C ILE A 23 -21.32 -5.61 4.84
N LEU A 24 -21.00 -6.21 5.99
CA LEU A 24 -21.57 -5.79 7.27
C LEU A 24 -21.17 -4.35 7.61
N GLY A 25 -19.92 -3.96 7.34
CA GLY A 25 -19.44 -2.59 7.55
C GLY A 25 -20.19 -1.58 6.69
N ALA A 26 -20.40 -1.90 5.41
CA ALA A 26 -21.16 -1.05 4.49
C ALA A 26 -22.62 -0.89 4.96
N ILE A 27 -23.31 -1.99 5.30
CA ILE A 27 -24.69 -1.95 5.81
C ILE A 27 -24.77 -1.09 7.08
N THR A 28 -23.87 -1.35 8.04
CA THR A 28 -23.83 -0.61 9.31
C THR A 28 -23.58 0.87 9.07
N GLY A 29 -22.67 1.21 8.17
CA GLY A 29 -22.37 2.60 7.79
C GLY A 29 -23.57 3.30 7.15
N ILE A 30 -24.25 2.65 6.20
CA ILE A 30 -25.45 3.21 5.54
C ILE A 30 -26.56 3.46 6.55
N VAL A 31 -26.88 2.47 7.39
CA VAL A 31 -27.92 2.58 8.43
C VAL A 31 -27.61 3.73 9.39
N LEU A 32 -26.37 3.84 9.86
CA LEU A 32 -25.95 4.94 10.74
C LEU A 32 -25.98 6.30 10.04
N GLY A 33 -25.71 6.35 8.73
CA GLY A 33 -25.77 7.59 7.96
C GLY A 33 -27.18 8.20 7.91
N PHE A 34 -28.25 7.40 8.00
CA PHE A 34 -29.63 7.90 8.11
C PHE A 34 -29.94 8.55 9.47
N PHE A 35 -29.06 8.39 10.47
CA PHE A 35 -29.19 8.98 11.81
C PHE A 35 -28.00 9.89 12.12
N PRO A 36 -27.99 11.15 11.63
CA PRO A 36 -26.83 12.05 11.73
C PRO A 36 -26.32 12.26 13.16
N ASN A 37 -27.21 12.24 14.15
CA ASN A 37 -26.89 12.42 15.56
C ASN A 37 -26.11 11.23 16.17
N ALA A 38 -26.21 10.04 15.57
CA ALA A 38 -25.53 8.82 16.03
C ALA A 38 -24.15 8.60 15.39
N VAL A 39 -23.84 9.29 14.28
CA VAL A 39 -22.59 9.11 13.52
C VAL A 39 -21.38 9.55 14.32
N GLN A 40 -21.41 10.75 14.91
CA GLN A 40 -20.27 11.31 15.66
C GLN A 40 -19.83 10.43 16.84
N PRO A 41 -20.73 10.00 17.77
CA PRO A 41 -20.33 9.11 18.85
C PRO A 41 -19.84 7.74 18.34
N TYR A 42 -20.49 7.16 17.33
CA TYR A 42 -20.04 5.89 16.75
C TYR A 42 -18.62 5.99 16.19
N VAL A 43 -18.31 7.05 15.43
CA VAL A 43 -16.97 7.28 14.88
C VAL A 43 -15.95 7.45 16.01
N ALA A 44 -16.28 8.20 17.07
CA ALA A 44 -15.37 8.42 18.19
C ALA A 44 -14.93 7.11 18.87
N TYR A 45 -15.86 6.18 19.13
CA TYR A 45 -15.53 4.90 19.76
C TYR A 45 -14.89 3.89 18.82
N THR A 46 -15.30 3.88 17.55
CA THR A 46 -14.91 2.81 16.63
C THR A 46 -13.62 3.14 15.88
N LYS A 47 -13.30 4.42 15.65
CA LYS A 47 -12.14 4.87 14.87
C LYS A 47 -10.82 4.29 15.36
N PHE A 48 -10.64 4.13 16.67
CA PHE A 48 -9.43 3.55 17.26
C PHE A 48 -9.07 2.19 16.62
N PHE A 49 -10.05 1.31 16.41
CA PHE A 49 -9.82 -0.02 15.83
C PHE A 49 -9.37 0.04 14.37
N GLY A 50 -9.89 1.01 13.60
CA GLY A 50 -9.49 1.26 12.22
C GLY A 50 -8.09 1.89 12.14
N ASP A 51 -7.81 2.86 13.00
CA ASP A 51 -6.50 3.52 13.06
C ASP A 51 -5.39 2.53 13.47
N VAL A 52 -5.67 1.61 14.40
CA VAL A 52 -4.77 0.50 14.74
C VAL A 52 -4.47 -0.34 13.49
N PHE A 53 -5.48 -0.71 12.70
CA PHE A 53 -5.25 -1.49 11.48
C PHE A 53 -4.35 -0.77 10.48
N ILE A 54 -4.63 0.51 10.22
CA ILE A 54 -3.83 1.32 9.29
C ILE A 54 -2.40 1.50 9.80
N ARG A 55 -2.20 1.71 11.11
CA ARG A 55 -0.86 1.80 11.70
C ARG A 55 -0.09 0.49 11.59
N LEU A 56 -0.74 -0.65 11.82
CA LEU A 56 -0.13 -1.97 11.63
C LEU A 56 0.32 -2.18 10.18
N LEU A 57 -0.52 -1.81 9.20
CA LEU A 57 -0.14 -1.89 7.79
C LEU A 57 1.02 -0.95 7.44
N LYS A 58 0.99 0.31 7.90
CA LYS A 58 2.07 1.26 7.64
C LYS A 58 3.40 0.83 8.24
N MET A 59 3.37 0.21 9.43
CA MET A 59 4.56 -0.31 10.11
C MET A 59 5.30 -1.36 9.28
N ILE A 60 4.58 -2.26 8.60
CA ILE A 60 5.19 -3.35 7.84
C ILE A 60 5.65 -2.96 6.44
N VAL A 61 5.05 -1.93 5.82
CA VAL A 61 5.31 -1.61 4.41
C VAL A 61 6.78 -1.32 4.14
N VAL A 62 7.41 -0.46 4.95
CA VAL A 62 8.81 -0.05 4.72
C VAL A 62 9.78 -1.24 4.87
N PRO A 63 9.79 -2.00 5.98
CA PRO A 63 10.69 -3.14 6.13
C PRO A 63 10.45 -4.25 5.11
N VAL A 64 9.18 -4.59 4.83
CA VAL A 64 8.83 -5.64 3.86
C VAL A 64 9.39 -5.28 2.49
N VAL A 65 9.14 -4.06 2.01
CA VAL A 65 9.59 -3.62 0.69
C VAL A 65 11.11 -3.58 0.64
N PHE A 66 11.77 -3.05 1.66
CA PHE A 66 13.23 -2.97 1.70
C PHE A 66 13.89 -4.35 1.60
N PHE A 67 13.56 -5.28 2.50
CA PHE A 67 14.17 -6.61 2.50
C PHE A 67 13.75 -7.44 1.30
N SER A 68 12.49 -7.37 0.87
CA SER A 68 12.01 -8.13 -0.29
C SER A 68 12.67 -7.66 -1.58
N ILE A 69 12.89 -6.35 -1.77
CA ILE A 69 13.54 -5.83 -2.98
C ILE A 69 15.02 -6.19 -2.98
N ILE A 70 15.71 -6.14 -1.83
CA ILE A 70 17.11 -6.60 -1.72
C ILE A 70 17.21 -8.07 -2.12
N CYS A 71 16.36 -8.94 -1.56
CA CYS A 71 16.39 -10.36 -1.89
C CYS A 71 16.04 -10.60 -3.36
N GLY A 72 14.99 -9.94 -3.88
CA GLY A 72 14.57 -10.09 -5.27
C GLY A 72 15.61 -9.63 -6.28
N SER A 73 16.27 -8.50 -6.03
CA SER A 73 17.34 -7.98 -6.90
C SER A 73 18.65 -8.77 -6.77
N ALA A 74 18.95 -9.32 -5.59
CA ALA A 74 20.11 -10.17 -5.37
C ALA A 74 19.97 -11.60 -5.96
N SER A 75 18.76 -12.02 -6.31
CA SER A 75 18.48 -13.33 -6.92
C SER A 75 18.47 -13.32 -8.45
N ILE A 76 18.52 -12.14 -9.09
CA ILE A 76 18.35 -11.99 -10.53
C ILE A 76 19.60 -11.33 -11.13
N GLU A 77 20.08 -11.83 -12.27
CA GLU A 77 21.17 -11.19 -13.02
C GLU A 77 20.80 -9.75 -13.43
N PRO A 78 21.72 -8.77 -13.31
CA PRO A 78 21.45 -7.36 -13.64
C PRO A 78 20.87 -7.15 -15.05
N ALA A 79 21.39 -7.89 -16.04
CA ALA A 79 20.91 -7.81 -17.43
C ALA A 79 19.45 -8.27 -17.58
N LYS A 80 19.00 -9.24 -16.78
CA LYS A 80 17.62 -9.71 -16.77
C LYS A 80 16.72 -8.71 -16.05
N LEU A 81 17.16 -8.12 -14.94
CA LEU A 81 16.34 -7.14 -14.21
C LEU A 81 16.10 -5.87 -15.01
N GLY A 82 17.11 -5.37 -15.76
CA GLY A 82 16.93 -4.22 -16.65
C GLY A 82 15.88 -4.46 -17.74
N ARG A 83 15.87 -5.65 -18.35
CA ARG A 83 14.84 -6.04 -19.34
C ARG A 83 13.45 -6.14 -18.72
N ILE A 84 13.36 -6.69 -17.51
CA ILE A 84 12.08 -6.77 -16.76
C ILE A 84 11.59 -5.36 -16.43
N GLY A 85 12.48 -4.47 -15.98
CA GLY A 85 12.16 -3.08 -15.67
C GLY A 85 11.58 -2.32 -16.87
N VAL A 86 12.21 -2.41 -18.05
CA VAL A 86 11.69 -1.78 -19.27
C VAL A 86 10.33 -2.34 -19.66
N LYS A 87 10.13 -3.67 -19.58
CA LYS A 87 8.83 -4.29 -19.85
C LYS A 87 7.74 -3.80 -18.89
N ILE A 88 8.06 -3.66 -17.61
CA ILE A 88 7.14 -3.16 -16.58
C ILE A 88 6.80 -1.70 -16.81
N ILE A 89 7.77 -0.85 -17.15
CA ILE A 89 7.53 0.57 -17.47
C ILE A 89 6.60 0.69 -18.66
N LEU A 90 6.89 -0.04 -19.75
CA LEU A 90 6.04 -0.03 -20.95
C LEU A 90 4.63 -0.54 -20.63
N TYR A 91 4.52 -1.62 -19.86
CA TYR A 91 3.24 -2.16 -19.41
C TYR A 91 2.43 -1.11 -18.63
N TYR A 92 3.03 -0.46 -17.63
CA TYR A 92 2.34 0.55 -16.82
C TYR A 92 1.96 1.80 -17.62
N LEU A 93 2.79 2.24 -18.56
CA LEU A 93 2.46 3.36 -19.45
C LEU A 93 1.24 3.05 -20.32
N LEU A 94 1.21 1.86 -20.93
CA LEU A 94 0.10 1.42 -21.76
C LEU A 94 -1.19 1.24 -20.95
N THR A 95 -1.13 0.56 -19.79
CA THR A 95 -2.32 0.37 -18.95
C THR A 95 -2.84 1.68 -18.38
N SER A 96 -1.96 2.63 -18.04
CA SER A 96 -2.36 3.95 -17.56
C SER A 96 -3.00 4.79 -18.66
N ALA A 97 -2.43 4.78 -19.87
CA ALA A 97 -3.02 5.45 -21.03
C ALA A 97 -4.41 4.88 -21.35
N LEU A 98 -4.56 3.55 -21.33
CA LEU A 98 -5.85 2.89 -21.50
C LEU A 98 -6.83 3.24 -20.37
N ALA A 99 -6.39 3.28 -19.11
CA ALA A 99 -7.25 3.65 -17.99
C ALA A 99 -7.75 5.10 -18.11
N VAL A 100 -6.87 6.04 -18.50
CA VAL A 100 -7.25 7.44 -18.76
C VAL A 100 -8.22 7.52 -19.93
N PHE A 101 -7.97 6.78 -21.01
CA PHE A 101 -8.87 6.74 -22.16
C PHE A 101 -10.27 6.25 -21.78
N VAL A 102 -10.37 5.12 -21.09
CA VAL A 102 -11.65 4.58 -20.60
C VAL A 102 -12.32 5.58 -19.64
N GLY A 103 -11.57 6.16 -18.70
CA GLY A 103 -12.08 7.17 -17.77
C GLY A 103 -12.67 8.39 -18.48
N LEU A 104 -11.99 8.90 -19.52
CA LEU A 104 -12.47 10.01 -20.33
C LEU A 104 -13.71 9.64 -21.14
N VAL A 105 -13.77 8.43 -21.72
CA VAL A 105 -14.95 7.97 -22.46
C VAL A 105 -16.18 7.93 -21.55
N PHE A 106 -16.07 7.31 -20.38
CA PHE A 106 -17.17 7.24 -19.42
C PHE A 106 -17.53 8.61 -18.83
N ALA A 107 -16.55 9.47 -18.54
CA ALA A 107 -16.81 10.82 -18.06
C ALA A 107 -17.58 11.66 -19.09
N ASN A 108 -17.24 11.54 -20.38
CA ASN A 108 -17.94 12.26 -21.44
C ASN A 108 -19.33 11.69 -21.74
N LEU A 109 -19.53 10.37 -21.57
CA LEU A 109 -20.82 9.71 -21.82
C LEU A 109 -21.81 9.93 -20.67
N LEU A 110 -21.38 9.71 -19.44
CA LEU A 110 -22.22 9.83 -18.25
C LEU A 110 -22.36 11.27 -17.76
N ARG A 111 -21.45 12.17 -18.16
CA ARG A 111 -21.38 13.59 -17.76
C ARG A 111 -21.70 13.80 -16.27
N PRO A 112 -20.97 13.13 -15.35
CA PRO A 112 -21.22 13.29 -13.92
C PRO A 112 -21.00 14.77 -13.54
N GLY A 113 -22.08 15.45 -13.15
CA GLY A 113 -22.08 16.88 -12.83
C GLY A 113 -22.97 17.77 -13.71
N PHE A 114 -23.61 17.24 -14.75
CA PHE A 114 -24.62 18.00 -15.51
C PHE A 114 -25.83 18.30 -14.61
N GLY A 115 -26.06 19.58 -14.29
CA GLY A 115 -27.09 20.03 -13.35
C GLY A 115 -26.62 20.30 -11.91
N PHE A 116 -25.34 20.06 -11.59
CA PHE A 116 -24.73 20.45 -10.30
C PHE A 116 -24.12 21.85 -10.40
N SER A 117 -24.75 22.85 -9.80
CA SER A 117 -24.05 24.07 -9.41
C SER A 117 -23.33 23.79 -8.09
N VAL A 118 -21.99 23.77 -8.11
CA VAL A 118 -21.22 23.82 -6.86
C VAL A 118 -21.48 25.21 -6.27
N ILE A 119 -22.42 25.31 -5.33
CA ILE A 119 -22.63 26.50 -4.50
C ILE A 119 -21.35 26.67 -3.66
N GLY A 120 -20.37 27.41 -4.21
CA GLY A 120 -19.03 27.54 -3.63
C GLY A 120 -17.91 27.91 -4.61
N SER A 121 -18.22 28.32 -5.84
CA SER A 121 -17.25 28.64 -6.90
C SER A 121 -16.41 29.92 -6.69
N ALA A 122 -16.35 30.47 -5.48
CA ALA A 122 -15.55 31.67 -5.19
C ALA A 122 -14.38 31.47 -4.20
N ALA A 123 -14.29 30.34 -3.48
CA ALA A 123 -13.31 30.20 -2.38
C ALA A 123 -12.19 29.17 -2.60
N ALA A 124 -12.29 28.31 -3.61
CA ALA A 124 -11.20 27.39 -3.95
C ALA A 124 -10.52 27.87 -5.24
N LYS A 125 -9.75 28.96 -5.16
CA LYS A 125 -8.53 29.04 -5.98
C LYS A 125 -7.68 27.85 -5.54
N ALA A 126 -7.91 26.70 -6.15
CA ALA A 126 -7.01 25.57 -6.05
C ALA A 126 -5.63 26.16 -6.35
N LYS A 127 -4.77 26.19 -5.34
CA LYS A 127 -3.36 26.54 -5.53
C LYS A 127 -2.89 25.56 -6.60
N ILE A 128 -2.74 26.04 -7.83
CA ILE A 128 -2.12 25.28 -8.90
C ILE A 128 -0.68 25.15 -8.43
N SER A 129 -0.41 24.09 -7.67
CA SER A 129 0.95 23.71 -7.34
C SER A 129 1.56 23.36 -8.68
N GLU A 130 2.58 24.12 -9.10
CA GLU A 130 3.31 23.79 -10.31
C GLU A 130 3.77 22.34 -10.21
N ALA A 131 3.52 21.57 -11.27
CA ALA A 131 3.98 20.19 -11.32
C ALA A 131 5.51 20.21 -11.22
N PRO A 132 6.11 19.46 -10.28
CA PRO A 132 7.55 19.40 -10.17
C PRO A 132 8.13 18.96 -11.51
N ALA A 133 9.15 19.67 -11.97
CA ALA A 133 9.78 19.37 -13.24
C ALA A 133 10.36 17.94 -13.23
N MET A 134 10.35 17.28 -14.39
CA MET A 134 10.76 15.87 -14.53
C MET A 134 12.16 15.61 -13.96
N ASN A 135 13.10 16.53 -14.17
CA ASN A 135 14.45 16.49 -13.61
C ASN A 135 14.46 16.47 -12.08
N GLN A 136 13.59 17.22 -11.41
CA GLN A 136 13.47 17.22 -9.95
C GLN A 136 12.94 15.89 -9.43
N ILE A 137 12.02 15.24 -10.16
CA ILE A 137 11.51 13.91 -9.81
C ILE A 137 12.63 12.86 -9.94
N LEU A 138 13.41 12.90 -11.03
CA LEU A 138 14.56 12.03 -11.24
C LEU A 138 15.64 12.23 -10.16
N LEU A 139 15.94 13.47 -9.79
CA LEU A 139 16.88 13.77 -8.71
C LEU A 139 16.39 13.27 -7.36
N LYS A 140 15.11 13.47 -7.04
CA LYS A 140 14.49 12.95 -5.79
C LYS A 140 14.49 11.42 -5.72
N MET A 141 14.63 10.72 -6.85
CA MET A 141 14.73 9.26 -6.85
C MET A 141 16.02 8.78 -6.16
N ILE A 142 17.09 9.57 -6.24
CA ILE A 142 18.39 9.23 -5.65
C ILE A 142 18.44 9.83 -4.23
N PRO A 143 18.37 9.02 -3.16
CA PRO A 143 18.46 9.53 -1.80
C PRO A 143 19.86 10.08 -1.51
N THR A 144 19.93 11.25 -0.87
CA THR A 144 21.17 11.74 -0.25
C THR A 144 21.55 10.90 0.96
N ASN A 145 20.55 10.43 1.72
CA ASN A 145 20.71 9.53 2.86
C ASN A 145 19.65 8.41 2.85
N PRO A 146 20.04 7.16 2.56
CA PRO A 146 19.10 6.04 2.54
C PRO A 146 18.41 5.75 3.87
N MET A 147 19.08 6.02 5.00
CA MET A 147 18.50 5.78 6.33
C MET A 147 17.43 6.82 6.66
N GLU A 148 17.61 8.05 6.19
CA GLU A 148 16.59 9.09 6.30
C GLU A 148 15.37 8.75 5.45
N ALA A 149 15.58 8.29 4.21
CA ALA A 149 14.48 7.86 3.34
C ALA A 149 13.66 6.71 3.96
N LEU A 150 14.33 5.73 4.59
CA LEU A 150 13.69 4.65 5.34
C LEU A 150 12.86 5.17 6.52
N ALA A 151 13.37 6.17 7.25
CA ALA A 151 12.67 6.75 8.39
C ALA A 151 11.45 7.61 7.97
N GLN A 152 11.57 8.36 6.88
CA GLN A 152 10.50 9.20 6.34
C GLN A 152 9.46 8.39 5.56
N GLY A 153 9.79 7.17 5.14
CA GLY A 153 8.90 6.29 4.37
C GLY A 153 8.81 6.67 2.89
N ASP A 154 9.85 7.32 2.35
CA ASP A 154 9.91 7.72 0.96
C ASP A 154 10.18 6.51 0.05
N MET A 155 9.08 5.91 -0.43
CA MET A 155 9.10 4.63 -1.14
C MET A 155 10.01 4.61 -2.37
N LEU A 156 10.02 5.69 -3.16
CA LEU A 156 10.77 5.74 -4.42
C LEU A 156 12.30 5.65 -4.17
N PRO A 157 12.91 6.49 -3.31
CA PRO A 157 14.30 6.33 -2.91
C PRO A 157 14.62 4.99 -2.23
N ILE A 158 13.72 4.49 -1.36
CA ILE A 158 13.91 3.20 -0.69
C ILE A 158 14.05 2.08 -1.71
N ILE A 159 13.17 2.04 -2.72
CA ILE A 159 13.19 1.02 -3.76
C ILE A 159 14.47 1.11 -4.59
N LEU A 160 14.89 2.33 -4.99
CA LEU A 160 16.11 2.50 -5.77
C LEU A 160 17.35 2.03 -4.99
N PHE A 161 17.49 2.47 -3.74
CA PHE A 161 18.61 2.08 -2.90
C PHE A 161 18.62 0.56 -2.62
N ALA A 162 17.48 -0.02 -2.27
CA ALA A 162 17.34 -1.45 -2.03
C ALA A 162 17.73 -2.28 -3.25
N MET A 163 17.36 -1.82 -4.46
CA MET A 163 17.70 -2.47 -5.72
C MET A 163 19.21 -2.39 -6.02
N LEU A 164 19.82 -1.21 -5.88
CA LEU A 164 21.27 -1.03 -6.05
C LEU A 164 22.07 -1.86 -5.04
N PHE A 165 21.62 -1.90 -3.79
CA PHE A 165 22.24 -2.70 -2.74
C PHE A 165 22.13 -4.20 -3.04
N GLY A 166 20.95 -4.69 -3.43
CA GLY A 166 20.79 -6.11 -3.78
C GLY A 166 21.60 -6.52 -5.01
N PHE A 167 21.77 -5.64 -6.00
CA PHE A 167 22.72 -5.87 -7.10
C PHE A 167 24.17 -5.98 -6.61
N ALA A 168 24.61 -5.07 -5.74
CA ALA A 168 25.95 -5.14 -5.17
C ALA A 168 26.17 -6.46 -4.41
N VAL A 169 25.18 -6.91 -3.62
CA VAL A 169 25.19 -8.22 -2.97
C VAL A 169 25.30 -9.35 -3.99
N SER A 170 24.56 -9.30 -5.11
CA SER A 170 24.69 -10.30 -6.17
C SER A 170 26.11 -10.37 -6.74
N PHE A 171 26.76 -9.22 -6.99
CA PHE A 171 28.14 -9.20 -7.48
C PHE A 171 29.14 -9.77 -6.48
N VAL A 172 28.98 -9.46 -5.18
CA VAL A 172 29.82 -10.02 -4.11
C VAL A 172 29.66 -11.53 -4.01
N ARG A 173 28.43 -12.05 -4.17
CA ARG A 173 28.15 -13.50 -4.20
C ARG A 173 28.73 -14.22 -5.42
N SER A 174 28.88 -13.53 -6.54
CA SER A 174 29.52 -14.07 -7.74
C SER A 174 31.04 -13.89 -7.78
N SER A 175 31.65 -13.35 -6.71
CA SER A 175 33.10 -13.17 -6.64
C SER A 175 33.86 -14.50 -6.63
N LYS A 176 35.07 -14.50 -7.20
CA LYS A 176 35.97 -15.67 -7.23
C LYS A 176 36.59 -15.97 -5.85
N ASP A 177 36.68 -14.96 -5.00
CA ASP A 177 37.21 -15.08 -3.64
C ASP A 177 36.15 -15.74 -2.74
N GLU A 178 36.54 -16.84 -2.09
CA GLU A 178 35.65 -17.63 -1.23
C GLU A 178 35.16 -16.84 -0.01
N LEU A 179 35.98 -15.96 0.57
CA LEU A 179 35.61 -15.15 1.73
C LEU A 179 34.55 -14.09 1.38
N LEU A 180 34.72 -13.44 0.23
CA LEU A 180 33.76 -12.46 -0.28
C LEU A 180 32.43 -13.13 -0.62
N ARG A 181 32.47 -14.29 -1.28
CA ARG A 181 31.27 -15.06 -1.59
C ARG A 181 30.49 -15.46 -0.33
N LYS A 182 31.17 -16.03 0.67
CA LYS A 182 30.56 -16.40 1.97
C LYS A 182 29.94 -15.20 2.69
N SER A 183 30.60 -14.05 2.63
CA SER A 183 30.07 -12.80 3.22
C SER A 183 28.80 -12.34 2.48
N GLY A 184 28.80 -12.37 1.16
CA GLY A 184 27.63 -12.03 0.34
C GLY A 184 26.45 -12.97 0.58
N ASP A 185 26.69 -14.27 0.70
CA ASP A 185 25.65 -15.26 1.04
C ASP A 185 25.08 -15.00 2.43
N THR A 186 25.93 -14.67 3.42
CA THR A 186 25.49 -14.33 4.78
C THR A 186 24.54 -13.14 4.79
N VAL A 187 24.89 -12.07 4.07
CA VAL A 187 24.01 -10.88 3.93
C VAL A 187 22.69 -11.26 3.26
N PHE A 188 22.74 -12.03 2.17
CA PHE A 188 21.54 -12.46 1.44
C PHE A 188 20.60 -13.28 2.33
N TYR A 189 21.11 -14.30 3.03
CA TYR A 189 20.28 -15.12 3.92
C TYR A 189 19.77 -14.33 5.13
N GLY A 190 20.54 -13.36 5.63
CA GLY A 190 20.07 -12.41 6.66
C GLY A 190 18.88 -11.57 6.18
N CYS A 191 18.99 -10.97 5.00
CA CYS A 191 17.89 -10.21 4.39
C CYS A 191 16.69 -11.10 4.08
N ASN A 192 16.91 -12.33 3.60
CA ASN A 192 15.83 -13.26 3.30
C ASN A 192 15.09 -13.70 4.56
N GLY A 193 15.82 -14.01 5.64
CA GLY A 193 15.23 -14.31 6.95
C GLY A 193 14.43 -13.13 7.50
N ALA A 194 14.91 -11.90 7.31
CA ALA A 194 14.18 -10.69 7.68
C ALA A 194 12.89 -10.52 6.86
N ALA A 195 12.93 -10.72 5.54
CA ALA A 195 11.75 -10.65 4.68
C ALA A 195 10.70 -11.70 5.09
N GLU A 196 11.11 -12.95 5.31
CA GLU A 196 10.22 -14.04 5.77
C GLU A 196 9.61 -13.76 7.16
N ALA A 197 10.40 -13.21 8.09
CA ALA A 197 9.89 -12.77 9.38
C ALA A 197 8.81 -11.69 9.20
N MET A 198 9.02 -10.73 8.30
CA MET A 198 8.02 -9.71 8.01
C MET A 198 6.76 -10.31 7.37
N TYR A 199 6.87 -11.29 6.47
CA TYR A 199 5.71 -12.00 5.91
C TYR A 199 4.89 -12.72 6.98
N LYS A 200 5.53 -13.29 8.00
CA LYS A 200 4.80 -13.85 9.16
C LYS A 200 4.05 -12.78 9.94
N ILE A 201 4.64 -11.60 10.14
CA ILE A 201 3.97 -10.47 10.79
C ILE A 201 2.77 -10.02 9.94
N VAL A 202 2.92 -9.94 8.61
CA VAL A 202 1.80 -9.66 7.70
C VAL A 202 0.68 -10.67 7.91
N GLY A 203 1.00 -11.97 7.95
CA GLY A 203 0.02 -13.02 8.24
C GLY A 203 -0.73 -12.82 9.56
N GLY A 204 -0.03 -12.37 10.61
CA GLY A 204 -0.64 -12.01 11.90
C GLY A 204 -1.57 -10.80 11.81
N ILE A 205 -1.13 -9.71 11.17
CA ILE A 205 -1.94 -8.49 10.96
C ILE A 205 -3.19 -8.81 10.13
N MET A 206 -3.07 -9.69 9.14
CA MET A 206 -4.18 -10.11 8.30
C MET A 206 -5.29 -10.82 9.09
N GLN A 207 -5.01 -11.43 10.25
CA GLN A 207 -6.06 -11.97 11.12
C GLN A 207 -6.95 -10.88 11.74
N TYR A 208 -6.40 -9.68 11.94
CA TYR A 208 -7.13 -8.50 12.42
C TYR A 208 -7.85 -7.74 11.29
N ALA A 209 -7.48 -7.99 10.03
CA ALA A 209 -8.05 -7.31 8.86
C ALA A 209 -9.59 -7.28 8.81
N PRO A 210 -10.35 -8.35 9.13
CA PRO A 210 -11.81 -8.28 9.13
C PRO A 210 -12.37 -7.20 10.07
N ILE A 211 -11.77 -7.02 11.24
CA ILE A 211 -12.20 -5.99 12.19
C ILE A 211 -11.85 -4.61 11.65
N GLY A 212 -10.61 -4.41 11.19
CA GLY A 212 -10.17 -3.14 10.62
C GLY A 212 -10.99 -2.71 9.40
N VAL A 213 -11.25 -3.63 8.46
CA VAL A 213 -12.04 -3.38 7.25
C VAL A 213 -13.49 -3.03 7.59
N PHE A 214 -14.13 -3.78 8.51
CA PHE A 214 -15.49 -3.48 8.96
C PHE A 214 -15.60 -2.04 9.46
N VAL A 215 -14.69 -1.65 10.35
CA VAL A 215 -14.68 -0.33 10.97
C VAL A 215 -14.44 0.77 9.94
N LEU A 216 -13.40 0.64 9.11
CA LEU A 216 -13.04 1.66 8.12
C LEU A 216 -14.17 1.90 7.12
N ILE A 217 -14.78 0.84 6.60
CA ILE A 217 -15.89 0.96 5.65
C ILE A 217 -17.12 1.53 6.33
N SER A 218 -17.45 1.09 7.54
CA SER A 218 -18.60 1.63 8.27
C SER A 218 -18.49 3.14 8.51
N ILE A 219 -17.29 3.65 8.84
CA ILE A 219 -17.04 5.08 9.05
C ILE A 219 -17.20 5.86 7.74
N VAL A 220 -16.60 5.36 6.65
CA VAL A 220 -16.68 6.02 5.33
C VAL A 220 -18.14 6.11 4.87
N PHE A 221 -18.88 5.01 4.93
CA PHE A 221 -20.29 4.98 4.52
C PHE A 221 -21.20 5.79 5.45
N ALA A 222 -20.94 5.83 6.77
CA ALA A 222 -21.71 6.67 7.68
C ALA A 222 -21.51 8.17 7.45
N GLN A 223 -20.31 8.58 7.03
CA GLN A 223 -20.00 9.99 6.78
C GLN A 223 -20.40 10.46 5.37
N GLN A 224 -20.24 9.58 4.36
CA GLN A 224 -20.35 9.93 2.95
C GLN A 224 -21.52 9.28 2.21
N GLY A 225 -22.18 8.27 2.79
CA GLY A 225 -23.21 7.46 2.11
C GLY A 225 -24.48 8.23 1.77
N PRO A 226 -25.31 8.63 2.76
CA PRO A 226 -26.59 9.31 2.50
C PRO A 226 -26.50 10.81 2.26
N ARG A 227 -25.29 11.36 2.07
CA ARG A 227 -25.07 12.76 1.67
C ARG A 227 -24.95 12.94 0.15
N GLN A 228 -25.39 11.95 -0.64
CA GLN A 228 -25.57 12.06 -2.08
C GLN A 228 -27.05 12.24 -2.42
#